data_AF-A3E1I2-F1
#
_entry.id   AF-A3E1I2-F1
#
_cell.length_a   1.000
_cell.length_b   1.000
_cell.length_c   1.000
_cell.angle_alpha   90.00
_cell.angle_beta   90.00
_cell.angle_gamma   90.00
#
_symmetry.space_group_name_H-M   'P 1'
#
loop_
_entity.id
_entity.type
_entity.pdbx_description
1 polymer ?
#
loop_
_entity_poly.entity_id
_entity_poly.type
_entity_poly.pdbx_seq_one_letter_code
_entity_poly.pdbx_strand_id
1 'polypeptide(L)'
;MMLFSSMTILISLILAVISFWLPLMSPNTEKLSPYECGFDPLASARLPYSMRFFLVAILFLLFDLEIALLLPTPWAIQLLNPIMALTWASVIITLLTLGFIYEWLQGALEWAE
;
A
#
# COMPACT_ATOMS: atom_id res chain seq x y z
N MET A 1 19.63 -10.06 12.32
CA MET A 1 18.34 -9.73 11.67
C MET A 1 17.20 -10.55 12.24
N MET A 2 17.24 -11.89 12.15
CA MET A 2 16.15 -12.77 12.65
C MET A 2 15.83 -12.62 14.15
N LEU A 3 16.85 -12.45 15.00
CA LEU A 3 16.65 -12.21 16.44
C LEU A 3 15.89 -10.91 16.71
N PHE A 4 16.19 -9.84 15.96
CA PHE A 4 15.52 -8.55 16.15
C PHE A 4 14.06 -8.64 15.74
N SER A 5 13.77 -9.22 14.57
CA SER A 5 12.39 -9.43 14.12
C SER A 5 11.60 -10.31 15.08
N SER A 6 12.20 -11.39 15.62
CA SER A 6 11.51 -12.23 16.60
C SER A 6 11.19 -11.48 17.89
N MET A 7 12.08 -10.61 18.37
CA MET A 7 11.81 -9.78 19.55
C MET A 7 10.68 -8.77 19.31
N THR A 8 10.62 -8.13 18.13
CA THR A 8 9.53 -7.20 17.80
C THR A 8 8.16 -7.90 17.72
N ILE A 9 8.11 -9.09 17.13
CA ILE A 9 6.89 -9.91 17.08
C ILE A 9 6.50 -10.37 18.48
N LEU A 10 7.46 -10.79 19.30
CA LEU A 10 7.21 -11.21 20.68
C LEU A 10 6.62 -10.07 21.52
N ILE A 11 7.23 -8.87 21.44
CA ILE A 11 6.77 -7.70 22.21
C ILE A 11 5.36 -7.29 21.76
N SER A 12 5.09 -7.23 20.45
CA SER A 12 3.76 -6.87 19.94
C SER A 12 2.69 -7.90 20.35
N LEU A 13 3.01 -9.20 20.34
CA LEU A 13 2.12 -10.24 20.85
C LEU A 13 1.87 -10.12 22.35
N ILE A 14 2.90 -9.88 23.17
CA ILE A 14 2.75 -9.69 24.61
C ILE A 14 1.83 -8.50 24.89
N LEU A 15 2.03 -7.36 24.21
CA LEU A 15 1.18 -6.18 24.36
C LEU A 15 -0.26 -6.45 23.92
N ALA A 16 -0.47 -7.18 22.83
CA ALA A 16 -1.81 -7.58 22.39
C ALA A 16 -2.50 -8.46 23.44
N VAL A 17 -1.80 -9.47 23.99
CA VAL A 17 -2.34 -10.34 25.05
C VAL A 17 -2.69 -9.51 26.29
N ILE A 18 -1.81 -8.63 26.74
CA ILE A 18 -2.11 -7.75 27.88
C ILE A 18 -3.35 -6.88 27.57
N SER A 19 -3.47 -6.32 26.37
CA SER A 19 -4.61 -5.49 25.98
C SER A 19 -5.94 -6.25 25.97
N PHE A 20 -5.95 -7.55 25.68
CA PHE A 20 -7.16 -8.37 25.68
C PHE A 20 -7.53 -8.89 27.08
N TRP A 21 -6.54 -9.21 27.92
CA TRP A 21 -6.76 -9.91 29.20
C TRP A 21 -6.76 -8.99 30.43
N LEU A 22 -6.15 -7.80 30.36
CA LEU A 22 -6.14 -6.84 31.46
C LEU A 22 -7.52 -6.17 31.70
N PRO A 23 -8.29 -5.78 30.66
CA PRO A 23 -9.57 -5.11 30.87
C PRO A 23 -10.69 -6.04 31.32
N LEU A 24 -11.57 -5.53 32.19
CA LEU A 24 -12.83 -6.20 32.54
C LEU A 24 -13.83 -6.08 31.38
N MET A 25 -13.94 -7.15 30.58
CA MET A 25 -14.92 -7.24 29.49
C MET A 25 -16.33 -7.50 30.04
N SER A 26 -17.23 -6.51 29.89
CA SER A 26 -18.69 -6.66 30.16
C SER A 26 -19.48 -6.43 28.86
N PRO A 27 -19.64 -7.48 28.02
CA PRO A 27 -20.32 -7.37 26.74
C PRO A 27 -21.82 -7.19 26.94
N ASN A 28 -22.39 -6.15 26.32
CA ASN A 28 -23.82 -5.90 26.23
C ASN A 28 -24.20 -5.79 24.74
N THR A 29 -25.46 -6.03 24.37
CA THR A 29 -25.94 -5.93 22.98
C THR A 29 -25.60 -4.58 22.35
N GLU A 30 -25.84 -3.48 23.08
CA GLU A 30 -25.53 -2.11 22.64
C GLU A 30 -24.03 -1.79 22.52
N LYS A 31 -23.17 -2.52 23.26
CA LYS A 31 -21.70 -2.35 23.13
C LYS A 31 -21.14 -3.14 21.94
N LEU A 32 -21.88 -4.14 21.49
CA LEU A 32 -21.51 -5.01 20.38
C LEU A 32 -22.18 -4.59 19.05
N SER A 33 -23.14 -3.66 19.09
CA SER A 33 -23.78 -3.11 17.89
C SER A 33 -22.85 -2.15 17.13
N PRO A 34 -23.02 -2.00 15.81
CA PRO A 34 -22.24 -1.03 15.02
C PRO A 34 -22.49 0.41 15.48
N TYR A 35 -21.43 1.21 15.56
CA TYR A 35 -21.52 2.62 15.93
C TYR A 35 -21.60 3.51 14.68
N GLU A 36 -22.74 4.18 14.46
CA GLU A 36 -22.91 5.22 13.43
C GLU A 36 -23.23 6.57 14.10
N CYS A 37 -22.22 7.17 14.75
CA CYS A 37 -22.35 8.47 15.43
C CYS A 37 -23.44 8.53 16.51
N GLY A 38 -23.74 7.40 17.15
CA GLY A 38 -24.79 7.28 18.17
C GLY A 38 -26.18 6.95 17.63
N PHE A 39 -26.29 6.66 16.33
CA PHE A 39 -27.52 6.21 15.68
C PHE A 39 -27.41 4.74 15.24
N ASP A 40 -28.58 4.11 15.07
CA ASP A 40 -28.68 2.81 14.43
C ASP A 40 -28.29 2.93 12.95
N PRO A 41 -27.51 1.97 12.42
CA PRO A 41 -27.03 2.07 11.05
C PRO A 41 -28.18 2.01 10.04
N LEU A 42 -28.23 2.98 9.14
CA LEU A 42 -29.30 3.09 8.12
C LEU A 42 -29.18 2.01 7.03
N ALA A 43 -27.96 1.55 6.76
CA ALA A 43 -27.64 0.55 5.77
C ALA A 43 -26.38 -0.24 6.16
N SER A 44 -26.04 -1.26 5.38
CA SER A 44 -24.77 -1.96 5.58
C SER A 44 -23.58 -1.04 5.28
N ALA A 45 -22.48 -1.20 6.02
CA ALA A 45 -21.21 -0.50 5.75
C ALA A 45 -20.55 -0.84 4.40
N ARG A 46 -21.11 -1.80 3.64
CA ARG A 46 -20.64 -2.16 2.29
C ARG A 46 -21.25 -1.22 1.26
N LEU A 47 -20.61 -0.08 1.07
CA LEU A 47 -20.98 0.91 0.07
C LEU A 47 -20.32 0.58 -1.29
N PRO A 48 -20.96 0.95 -2.42
CA PRO A 48 -20.30 0.88 -3.72
C PRO A 48 -19.01 1.72 -3.68
N TYR A 49 -17.91 1.08 -4.06
CA TYR A 49 -16.59 1.69 -4.00
C TYR A 49 -16.35 2.59 -5.21
N SER A 50 -15.59 3.67 -5.04
CA SER A 50 -15.26 4.54 -6.16
C SER A 50 -14.26 3.86 -7.09
N MET A 51 -14.54 3.86 -8.40
CA MET A 51 -13.65 3.28 -9.41
C MET A 51 -12.28 3.98 -9.49
N ARG A 52 -12.19 5.20 -8.94
CA ARG A 52 -10.95 6.01 -8.97
C ARG A 52 -9.88 5.43 -8.06
N PHE A 53 -10.23 5.01 -6.85
CA PHE A 53 -9.25 4.36 -5.99
C PHE A 53 -8.80 3.00 -6.54
N PHE A 54 -9.68 2.29 -7.26
CA PHE A 54 -9.31 1.07 -7.97
C PHE A 54 -8.28 1.35 -9.08
N LEU A 55 -8.47 2.43 -9.84
CA LEU A 55 -7.51 2.85 -10.86
C LEU A 55 -6.15 3.17 -10.23
N VAL A 56 -6.12 3.91 -9.11
CA VAL A 56 -4.87 4.20 -8.37
C VAL A 56 -4.16 2.91 -7.93
N ALA A 57 -4.90 1.89 -7.50
CA ALA A 57 -4.31 0.60 -7.12
C ALA A 57 -3.66 -0.13 -8.30
N ILE A 58 -4.26 -0.09 -9.49
CA ILE A 58 -3.67 -0.65 -10.72
C ILE A 58 -2.42 0.14 -11.12
N LEU A 59 -2.49 1.47 -11.09
CA LEU A 59 -1.33 2.33 -11.38
C LEU A 59 -0.17 2.04 -10.43
N PHE A 60 -0.45 1.92 -9.13
CA PHE A 60 0.54 1.54 -8.13
C PHE A 60 1.19 0.19 -8.46
N LEU A 61 0.40 -0.82 -8.83
CA LEU A 61 0.92 -2.14 -9.18
C LEU A 61 1.84 -2.11 -10.41
N LEU A 62 1.48 -1.34 -11.45
CA LEU A 62 2.30 -1.19 -12.65
C LEU A 62 3.61 -0.46 -12.36
N PHE A 63 3.55 0.66 -11.63
CA PHE A 63 4.76 1.40 -11.26
C PHE A 63 5.67 0.62 -10.30
N ASP A 64 5.11 -0.16 -9.37
CA ASP A 64 5.90 -1.00 -8.46
C ASP A 64 6.68 -2.08 -9.23
N LEU A 65 6.08 -2.67 -10.27
CA LEU A 65 6.77 -3.61 -11.16
C LEU A 65 7.93 -2.94 -11.91
N GLU A 66 7.73 -1.74 -12.44
CA GLU A 66 8.79 -1.01 -13.16
C GLU A 66 9.93 -0.57 -12.21
N ILE A 67 9.62 -0.18 -10.98
CA ILE A 67 10.61 0.14 -9.94
C ILE A 67 11.40 -1.13 -9.56
N ALA A 68 10.73 -2.28 -9.44
CA ALA A 68 11.40 -3.55 -9.18
C ALA A 68 12.41 -3.91 -10.29
N LEU A 69 12.13 -3.56 -11.54
CA LEU A 69 13.06 -3.70 -12.67
C LEU A 69 14.24 -2.71 -12.61
N LEU A 70 14.06 -1.52 -12.01
CA LEU A 70 15.12 -0.53 -11.81
C LEU A 70 16.01 -0.80 -10.58
N LEU A 71 15.50 -1.54 -9.58
CA LEU A 71 16.21 -1.88 -8.34
C LEU A 71 17.61 -2.49 -8.58
N PRO A 72 17.85 -3.40 -9.55
CA PRO A 72 19.17 -3.97 -9.76
C PRO A 72 20.23 -3.02 -10.36
N THR A 73 19.84 -1.81 -10.77
CA THR A 73 20.73 -0.87 -11.50
C THR A 73 22.03 -0.50 -10.76
N PRO A 74 22.08 -0.31 -9.43
CA PRO A 74 23.34 0.02 -8.75
C PRO A 74 24.39 -1.09 -8.86
N TRP A 75 23.96 -2.36 -8.83
CA TRP A 75 24.86 -3.49 -9.04
C TRP A 75 25.23 -3.66 -10.51
N ALA A 76 24.30 -3.37 -11.43
CA ALA A 76 24.55 -3.47 -12.87
C ALA A 76 25.63 -2.49 -13.37
N ILE A 77 25.75 -1.31 -12.75
CA ILE A 77 26.79 -0.31 -13.07
C ILE A 77 28.20 -0.81 -12.70
N GLN A 78 28.32 -1.80 -11.81
CA GLN A 78 29.61 -2.38 -11.42
C GLN A 78 30.10 -3.47 -12.39
N LEU A 79 29.28 -3.87 -13.38
CA LEU A 79 29.64 -4.88 -14.38
C LEU A 79 30.56 -4.31 -15.47
N LEU A 80 31.09 -5.21 -16.32
CA LEU A 80 32.02 -4.90 -17.41
C LEU A 80 31.49 -3.83 -18.39
N ASN A 81 30.17 -3.73 -18.57
CA ASN A 81 29.52 -2.80 -19.52
C ASN A 81 28.54 -1.85 -18.82
N PRO A 82 29.02 -0.85 -18.05
CA PRO A 82 28.17 0.06 -17.29
C PRO A 82 27.30 0.95 -18.19
N ILE A 83 27.81 1.30 -19.37
CA ILE A 83 27.07 2.12 -20.36
C ILE A 83 25.80 1.40 -20.80
N MET A 84 25.86 0.08 -21.02
CA MET A 84 24.71 -0.73 -21.41
C MET A 84 23.65 -0.78 -20.30
N ALA A 85 24.08 -0.93 -19.04
CA ALA A 85 23.17 -0.89 -17.89
C ALA A 85 22.49 0.48 -17.78
N LEU A 86 23.24 1.57 -17.96
CA LEU A 86 22.70 2.93 -17.95
C LEU A 86 21.72 3.18 -19.10
N THR A 87 21.99 2.66 -20.31
CA THR A 87 21.05 2.80 -21.44
C THR A 87 19.75 2.06 -21.21
N TRP A 88 19.77 0.87 -20.59
CA TRP A 88 18.53 0.14 -20.28
C TRP A 88 17.76 0.80 -19.14
N ALA A 89 18.46 1.27 -18.11
CA ALA A 89 17.85 2.02 -17.02
C ALA A 89 17.17 3.30 -17.54
N SER A 90 17.82 4.04 -18.45
CA SER A 90 17.22 5.25 -19.02
C SER A 90 16.00 4.94 -19.89
N VAL A 91 16.00 3.85 -20.66
CA VAL A 91 14.82 3.38 -21.43
C VAL A 91 13.64 3.05 -20.51
N ILE A 92 13.87 2.40 -19.37
CA ILE A 92 12.80 2.09 -18.42
C ILE A 92 12.26 3.38 -17.78
N ILE A 93 13.14 4.30 -17.38
CA ILE A 93 12.72 5.59 -16.80
C ILE A 93 11.93 6.41 -17.82
N THR A 94 12.35 6.46 -19.09
CA THR A 94 11.58 7.20 -20.11
C THR A 94 10.21 6.57 -20.32
N LEU A 95 10.10 5.25 -20.38
CA LEU A 95 8.82 4.55 -20.48
C LEU A 95 7.91 4.87 -19.29
N LEU A 96 8.43 4.80 -18.07
CA LEU A 96 7.71 5.15 -16.83
C LEU A 96 7.18 6.59 -16.88
N THR A 97 8.04 7.55 -17.26
CA THR A 97 7.63 8.96 -17.36
C THR A 97 6.56 9.19 -18.42
N LEU A 98 6.64 8.50 -19.57
CA LEU A 98 5.64 8.61 -20.63
C LEU A 98 4.30 7.99 -20.20
N GLY A 99 4.32 6.84 -19.54
CA GLY A 99 3.12 6.20 -18.99
C GLY A 99 2.44 7.11 -17.95
N PHE A 100 3.23 7.69 -17.05
CA PHE A 100 2.73 8.64 -16.06
C PHE A 100 2.10 9.89 -16.71
N ILE A 101 2.76 10.49 -17.70
CA ILE A 101 2.21 11.65 -18.42
C ILE A 101 0.89 11.27 -19.12
N TYR A 102 0.81 10.09 -19.74
CA TYR A 102 -0.41 9.63 -20.40
C TYR A 102 -1.59 9.52 -19.41
N GLU A 103 -1.38 8.85 -18.28
CA GLU A 103 -2.41 8.66 -17.25
C GLU A 103 -2.85 9.99 -16.62
N TRP A 104 -1.91 10.92 -16.45
CA TRP A 104 -2.24 12.28 -16.01
C TRP A 104 -3.15 12.99 -17.01
N LEU A 105 -2.81 12.95 -18.30
CA LEU A 105 -3.59 13.60 -19.36
C LEU A 105 -4.99 13.00 -19.51
N GLN A 106 -5.18 11.73 -19.16
CA GLN A 106 -6.49 11.07 -19.15
C GLN A 106 -7.36 11.43 -17.93
N GLY A 107 -6.88 12.29 -17.04
CA GLY A 107 -7.60 12.68 -15.83
C GLY A 107 -7.71 11.54 -14.80
N ALA A 108 -6.90 10.49 -14.94
CA ALA A 108 -6.93 9.32 -14.06
C ALA A 108 -6.51 9.67 -12.62
N LEU A 109 -5.76 10.76 -12.47
CA LEU A 109 -5.28 11.33 -11.21
C LEU A 109 -6.12 12.52 -10.73
N GLU A 110 -7.18 12.90 -11.46
CA GLU A 110 -8.05 14.00 -11.06
C GLU A 110 -9.07 13.55 -10.01
N TRP A 111 -9.03 14.23 -8.87
CA TRP A 111 -9.99 14.03 -7.79
C TRP A 111 -11.28 14.77 -8.14
N ALA A 112 -12.42 14.15 -7.84
CA ALA A 112 -13.69 14.86 -7.88
C ALA A 112 -13.76 15.63 -6.57
N GLU A 113 -13.99 16.92 -6.68
CA GLU A 113 -14.67 17.65 -5.62
C GLU A 113 -16.10 17.09 -5.43
#